data_AF-A0A2W1JQ64-F1
#
_entry.id   AF-A0A2W1JQ64-F1
#
_cell.length_a   1.000
_cell.length_b   1.000
_cell.length_c   1.000
_cell.angle_alpha   90.00
_cell.angle_beta   90.00
_cell.angle_gamma   90.00
#
_symmetry.space_group_name_H-M   'P 1'
#
loop_
_entity.id
_entity.type
_entity.pdbx_description
1 polymer ?
#
loop_
_entity_poly.entity_id
_entity_poly.type
_entity_poly.pdbx_seq_one_letter_code
_entity_poly.pdbx_strand_id
1 'polypeptide(L)'
;MAPLTGLNLIDCAKANSKQGLEVAAKQCGYGEDTENFIEQLQAACQEIGVDVQELSDLITERQRATKIPGVTIAPDSASDLGTVRKPNA
;
A
#
# COMPACT_ATOMS: atom_id res chain seq x y z
N MET A 1 25.88 -1.73 9.69
CA MET A 1 25.41 -3.06 9.25
C MET A 1 24.95 -2.96 7.80
N ALA A 2 25.01 -4.04 7.03
CA ALA A 2 24.46 -4.05 5.68
C ALA A 2 22.94 -4.31 5.72
N PRO A 3 22.15 -3.75 4.79
CA PRO A 3 20.72 -4.05 4.69
C PRO A 3 20.49 -5.53 4.35
N LEU A 4 19.49 -6.12 5.00
CA LEU A 4 19.05 -7.49 4.70
C LEU A 4 18.35 -7.55 3.35
N THR A 5 18.47 -8.66 2.63
CA THR A 5 17.81 -8.87 1.33
C THR A 5 17.21 -10.26 1.22
N GLY A 6 16.33 -10.48 0.24
CA GLY A 6 15.71 -11.77 -0.03
C GLY A 6 14.94 -12.33 1.16
N LEU A 7 15.08 -13.64 1.43
CA LEU A 7 14.39 -14.30 2.55
C LEU A 7 14.69 -13.72 3.93
N ASN A 8 15.94 -13.28 4.18
CA ASN A 8 16.29 -12.67 5.46
C ASN A 8 15.57 -11.34 5.69
N LEU A 9 15.33 -10.59 4.61
CA LEU A 9 14.56 -9.35 4.68
C LEU A 9 13.10 -9.63 5.02
N ILE A 10 12.51 -10.66 4.40
CA ILE A 10 11.12 -11.06 4.64
C ILE A 10 10.93 -11.54 6.07
N ASP A 11 11.85 -12.39 6.58
CA ASP A 11 11.82 -12.88 7.95
C ASP A 11 11.94 -11.72 8.96
N CYS A 12 12.90 -10.82 8.74
CA CYS A 12 13.07 -9.63 9.55
C CYS A 12 11.82 -8.73 9.52
N ALA A 13 11.25 -8.47 8.33
CA ALA A 13 10.05 -7.66 8.19
C ALA A 13 8.85 -8.29 8.92
N LYS A 14 8.68 -9.62 8.84
CA LYS A 14 7.64 -10.36 9.55
C LYS A 14 7.83 -10.32 11.06
N ALA A 15 9.05 -10.52 11.55
CA ALA A 15 9.36 -10.46 12.99
C ALA A 15 9.05 -9.07 13.58
N ASN A 16 9.19 -8.02 12.76
CA ASN A 16 8.97 -6.64 13.14
C ASN A 16 7.63 -6.06 12.66
N SER A 17 6.74 -6.86 12.07
CA SER A 17 5.50 -6.37 11.45
C SER A 17 4.58 -5.62 12.42
N LYS A 18 4.58 -6.05 13.69
CA LYS A 18 3.80 -5.45 14.78
C LYS A 18 4.41 -4.16 15.36
N GLN A 19 5.66 -3.85 15.02
CA GLN A 19 6.39 -2.70 15.57
C GLN A 19 6.29 -1.45 14.69
N GLY A 20 5.68 -1.57 13.52
CA GLY A 20 5.57 -0.49 12.55
C GLY A 20 6.75 -0.44 11.57
N LEU A 21 6.55 0.32 10.51
CA LEU A 21 7.43 0.31 9.33
C LEU A 21 8.82 0.87 9.61
N GLU A 22 8.90 1.96 10.37
CA GLU A 22 10.16 2.63 10.70
C GLU A 22 11.05 1.76 11.57
N VAL A 23 10.45 1.04 12.53
CA VAL A 23 11.18 0.12 13.40
C VAL A 23 11.68 -1.08 12.60
N ALA A 24 10.84 -1.64 11.74
CA ALA A 24 11.25 -2.74 10.86
C ALA A 24 12.42 -2.32 9.94
N ALA A 25 12.37 -1.16 9.30
CA ALA A 25 13.44 -0.66 8.45
C ALA A 25 14.77 -0.50 9.22
N LYS A 26 14.72 0.08 10.44
CA LYS A 26 15.91 0.20 11.31
C LYS A 26 16.50 -1.16 11.69
N GLN A 27 15.65 -2.11 12.09
CA GLN A 27 16.07 -3.45 12.49
C GLN A 27 16.62 -4.27 11.32
N CYS A 28 16.08 -4.07 10.11
CA CYS A 28 16.50 -4.80 8.91
C CYS A 28 17.70 -4.17 8.19
N GLY A 29 18.31 -3.12 8.74
CA GLY A 29 19.54 -2.52 8.21
C GLY A 29 19.35 -1.36 7.24
N TYR A 30 18.12 -0.87 7.09
CA TYR A 30 17.76 0.27 6.23
C TYR A 30 17.73 1.59 6.98
N GLY A 31 17.77 1.58 8.31
CA GLY A 31 17.74 2.82 9.09
C GLY A 31 16.43 3.57 8.87
N GLU A 32 16.52 4.80 8.40
CA GLU A 32 15.36 5.69 8.16
C GLU A 32 14.84 5.59 6.71
N ASP A 33 15.55 4.85 5.84
CA ASP A 33 15.21 4.64 4.43
C ASP A 33 14.07 3.62 4.27
N THR A 34 12.89 3.97 4.77
CA THR A 34 11.71 3.11 4.70
C THR A 34 11.28 2.85 3.26
N GLU A 35 11.47 3.80 2.33
CA GLU A 35 11.16 3.65 0.90
C GLU A 35 11.96 2.49 0.29
N ASN A 36 13.29 2.53 0.44
CA ASN A 36 14.18 1.49 -0.04
C ASN A 36 13.89 0.14 0.62
N PHE A 37 13.56 0.14 1.93
CA PHE A 37 13.11 -1.06 2.63
C PHE A 37 11.87 -1.70 1.98
N ILE A 38 10.85 -0.90 1.65
CA ILE A 38 9.64 -1.43 0.99
C ILE A 38 9.96 -1.97 -0.40
N GLU A 39 10.72 -1.24 -1.21
CA GLU A 39 11.07 -1.67 -2.57
C GLU A 39 11.80 -3.02 -2.55
N GLN A 40 12.80 -3.15 -1.68
CA GLN A 40 13.57 -4.38 -1.53
C GLN A 40 12.74 -5.52 -0.92
N LEU A 41 11.85 -5.21 0.02
CA LEU A 41 10.94 -6.19 0.61
C LEU A 41 9.96 -6.73 -0.44
N GLN A 42 9.43 -5.85 -1.29
CA GLN A 42 8.52 -6.21 -2.36
C GLN A 42 9.21 -7.05 -3.43
N ALA A 43 10.43 -6.67 -3.83
CA ALA A 43 11.25 -7.46 -4.73
C ALA A 43 11.54 -8.86 -4.15
N ALA A 44 11.92 -8.94 -2.88
CA ALA A 44 12.18 -10.21 -2.20
C ALA A 44 10.92 -11.11 -2.15
N CYS A 45 9.74 -10.53 -1.90
CA CYS A 45 8.47 -11.28 -1.91
C CYS A 45 8.14 -11.81 -3.30
N GLN A 46 8.33 -10.99 -4.35
CA GLN A 46 8.13 -11.41 -5.73
C GLN A 46 9.08 -12.53 -6.16
N GLU A 47 10.35 -12.50 -5.73
CA GLU A 47 11.32 -13.56 -6.06
C GLU A 47 10.89 -14.94 -5.53
N ILE A 48 10.18 -14.99 -4.40
CA ILE A 48 9.69 -16.26 -3.82
C ILE A 48 8.24 -16.58 -4.22
N GLY A 49 7.63 -15.77 -5.10
CA GLY A 49 6.25 -15.96 -5.56
C GLY A 49 5.18 -15.66 -4.49
N VAL A 50 5.53 -14.86 -3.47
CA VAL A 50 4.61 -14.45 -2.41
C VAL A 50 4.10 -13.04 -2.71
N ASP A 51 2.78 -12.86 -2.67
CA ASP A 51 2.18 -11.54 -2.85
C ASP A 51 2.34 -10.71 -1.57
N VAL A 52 2.82 -9.46 -1.73
CA VAL A 52 3.10 -8.53 -0.63
C VAL A 52 1.84 -8.19 0.20
N GLN A 53 0.64 -8.57 -0.26
CA GLN A 53 -0.59 -8.43 0.49
C GLN A 53 -0.57 -9.08 1.88
N GLU A 54 0.19 -10.16 2.09
CA GLU A 54 0.34 -10.78 3.41
C GLU A 54 1.13 -9.89 4.39
N LEU A 55 2.01 -9.02 3.87
CA LEU A 55 2.77 -8.03 4.62
C LEU A 55 2.06 -6.67 4.70
N SER A 56 0.80 -6.58 4.21
CA SER A 56 0.00 -5.35 4.27
C SER A 56 -0.12 -4.82 5.68
N ASP A 57 -0.04 -5.66 6.72
CA ASP A 57 -0.07 -5.22 8.13
C ASP A 57 1.04 -4.18 8.41
N LEU A 58 2.23 -4.37 7.81
CA LEU A 58 3.38 -3.48 7.94
C LEU A 58 3.25 -2.22 7.04
N ILE A 59 2.61 -2.35 5.87
CA ILE A 59 2.49 -1.27 4.85
C ILE A 59 1.27 -0.37 5.12
N THR A 60 0.24 -0.91 5.77
CA THR A 60 -1.04 -0.24 6.05
C THR A 60 -0.85 1.04 6.86
N GLU A 61 0.21 1.15 7.67
CA GLU A 61 0.53 2.37 8.39
C GLU A 61 0.88 3.54 7.44
N ARG A 62 1.63 3.27 6.36
CA ARG A 62 1.99 4.30 5.37
C ARG A 62 0.83 4.69 4.44
N GLN A 63 -0.08 3.75 4.14
CA GLN A 63 -1.20 4.01 3.22
C GLN A 63 -2.41 4.67 3.87
N ARG A 64 -2.53 4.68 5.20
CA ARG A 64 -3.57 5.51 5.87
C ARG A 64 -3.30 7.01 5.73
N ALA A 65 -2.06 7.43 5.48
CA ALA A 65 -1.72 8.82 5.21
C ALA A 65 -2.05 9.25 3.75
N THR A 66 -2.14 8.31 2.81
CA THR A 66 -2.41 8.59 1.38
C THR A 66 -3.69 7.93 0.88
N LYS A 67 -4.72 7.85 1.73
CA LYS A 67 -6.09 7.55 1.29
C LYS A 67 -7.08 8.55 1.87
N ILE A 68 -6.91 9.80 1.46
CA ILE A 68 -8.04 10.69 1.20
C ILE A 68 -8.43 10.55 -0.29
N PRO A 69 -9.36 9.64 -0.66
CA PRO A 69 -10.15 9.84 -1.86
C PRO A 69 -11.18 10.93 -1.54
N GLY A 70 -10.69 12.14 -1.32
CA GLY A 70 -11.46 13.37 -1.20
C GLY A 70 -11.57 14.08 -2.54
N VAL A 71 -11.53 13.33 -3.66
CA VAL A 71 -11.96 13.87 -4.93
C VAL A 71 -13.47 13.66 -5.02
N THR A 72 -14.21 14.64 -4.50
CA THR A 72 -15.59 14.85 -4.93
C THR A 72 -15.52 15.35 -6.37
N ILE A 73 -15.35 14.44 -7.33
CA ILE A 73 -15.82 14.72 -8.68
C ILE A 73 -17.32 14.49 -8.62
N ALA A 74 -18.07 15.55 -8.34
CA ALA A 74 -19.48 15.57 -8.73
C ALA A 74 -19.53 15.24 -10.23
N PRO A 75 -20.39 14.32 -10.68
CA PRO A 75 -20.56 14.11 -12.11
C PRO A 75 -21.29 15.34 -12.63
N ASP A 76 -20.58 16.40 -13.00
CA ASP A 76 -21.15 17.43 -13.86
C ASP A 76 -21.01 16.93 -15.29
N SER A 77 -21.86 15.98 -15.62
CA SER A 77 -22.25 15.74 -17.00
C SER A 77 -23.77 15.84 -16.99
N ALA A 78 -24.25 17.08 -17.06
CA ALA A 78 -25.58 17.37 -17.58
C ALA A 78 -25.62 16.98 -19.07
N SER A 79 -25.49 15.68 -19.34
CA SER A 79 -25.67 15.12 -20.67
C SER A 79 -27.14 14.80 -20.84
N ASP A 80 -27.84 15.83 -21.31
CA ASP A 80 -29.06 15.77 -22.10
C ASP A 80 -29.18 14.45 -22.87
N LEU A 81 -30.20 13.65 -22.53
CA LEU A 81 -30.72 12.60 -23.41
C LEU A 81 -32.21 12.43 -23.10
N GLY A 82 -33.04 13.09 -23.91
CA GLY A 82 -34.49 12.98 -23.84
C GLY A 82 -35.00 11.60 -24.20
N THR A 83 -36.03 11.11 -23.50
CA THR A 83 -37.11 10.32 -24.09
C THR A 83 -38.38 10.45 -23.24
N VAL A 84 -39.46 10.80 -23.93
CA VAL A 84 -40.84 10.97 -23.48
C VAL A 84 -41.41 9.79 -22.69
N ARG A 85 -42.11 10.05 -21.57
CA ARG A 85 -43.30 9.29 -21.15
C ARG A 85 -44.30 10.22 -20.42
N LYS A 86 -45.41 10.54 -21.10
CA LYS A 86 -46.72 10.89 -20.48
C LYS A 86 -47.26 9.65 -19.72
N PRO A 87 -48.37 9.69 -18.92
CA PRO A 87 -49.37 10.75 -18.68
C PRO A 87 -49.76 10.94 -17.17
N ASN A 88 -50.90 11.62 -16.92
CA ASN A 88 -51.73 11.70 -15.69
C ASN A 88 -51.58 13.04 -14.93
N ALA A 89 -52.61 13.88 -14.71
CA ALA A 89 -54.07 13.79 -14.88
C ALA A 89 -54.63 15.15 -15.35
#